data_AF-A0AAV4NDG5-F1
#
_entry.id   AF-A0AAV4NDG5-F1
#
_cell.length_a   1.000
_cell.length_b   1.000
_cell.length_c   1.000
_cell.angle_alpha   90.00
_cell.angle_beta   90.00
_cell.angle_gamma   90.00
#
_symmetry.space_group_name_H-M   'P 1'
#
loop_
_entity.id
_entity.type
_entity.pdbx_description
1 polymer ?
#
loop_
_entity_poly.entity_id
_entity_poly.type
_entity_poly.pdbx_seq_one_letter_code
_entity_poly.pdbx_strand_id
1 'polypeptide(L)'
;PRYDIDSNRHGTRCAGEVAANANNSICSVGVAYDALVWWCANAGRRRDRRSEAQSLSLNPEHIDIYSASWGPDDDGKTVDGPGPLASTAFKEGILKPTAIPG
;
A
#
# COMPACT_ATOMS: atom_id res chain seq x y z
N PRO A 1 4.00 17.35 16.57
CA PRO A 1 3.50 16.18 17.33
C PRO A 1 4.45 14.99 17.13
N ARG A 2 5.09 14.51 18.20
CA ARG A 2 6.05 13.40 18.12
C ARG A 2 5.28 12.08 18.07
N TYR A 3 5.41 11.33 16.97
CA TYR A 3 4.96 9.95 16.85
C TYR A 3 6.06 9.03 17.37
N ASP A 4 5.93 8.55 18.59
CA ASP A 4 6.58 7.31 18.99
C ASP A 4 5.65 6.55 19.93
N ILE A 5 5.50 5.23 19.69
CA ILE A 5 4.95 4.14 20.53
C ILE A 5 4.25 3.03 19.71
N ASP A 6 3.87 3.21 18.44
CA ASP A 6 3.27 2.10 17.66
C ASP A 6 3.33 2.27 16.12
N SER A 7 4.52 2.06 15.53
CA SER A 7 4.81 2.39 14.11
C SER A 7 4.01 1.59 13.08
N ASN A 8 3.34 0.52 13.47
CA ASN A 8 2.69 -0.42 12.55
C ASN A 8 1.16 -0.25 12.46
N ARG A 9 0.58 0.73 13.16
CA ARG A 9 -0.87 0.98 13.11
C ARG A 9 -1.36 1.59 11.80
N HIS A 10 -0.48 2.28 11.07
CA HIS A 10 -0.85 3.04 9.86
C HIS A 10 -1.55 2.14 8.84
N GLY A 11 -0.96 0.98 8.56
CA GLY A 11 -1.51 0.00 7.63
C GLY A 11 -2.91 -0.47 7.99
N THR A 12 -3.11 -0.85 9.25
CA THR A 12 -4.41 -1.34 9.75
C THR A 12 -5.50 -0.26 9.67
N ARG A 13 -5.15 1.01 9.89
CA ARG A 13 -6.10 2.12 9.74
C ARG A 13 -6.53 2.30 8.29
N CYS A 14 -5.57 2.36 7.36
CA CYS A 14 -5.88 2.47 5.93
C CYS A 14 -6.68 1.26 5.41
N ALA A 15 -6.38 0.05 5.88
CA ALA A 15 -7.16 -1.15 5.54
C ALA A 15 -8.63 -1.03 5.97
N GLY A 16 -8.89 -0.47 7.16
CA GLY A 16 -10.25 -0.27 7.67
C GLY A 16 -11.04 0.76 6.85
N GLU A 17 -10.40 1.83 6.37
CA GLU A 17 -11.05 2.81 5.49
C GLU A 17 -11.55 2.17 4.19
N VAL A 18 -10.80 1.21 3.64
CA VAL A 18 -11.15 0.52 2.40
C VAL A 18 -12.19 -0.56 2.62
N ALA A 19 -11.96 -1.51 3.55
CA ALA A 19 -12.77 -2.72 3.64
C ALA A 19 -13.03 -3.18 5.08
N ALA A 20 -13.24 -2.26 6.03
CA ALA A 20 -13.81 -2.67 7.31
C ALA A 20 -15.19 -3.34 7.10
N ASN A 21 -15.36 -4.53 7.68
CA ASN A 21 -16.58 -5.34 7.53
C ASN A 21 -17.84 -4.56 7.91
N ALA A 22 -18.90 -4.76 7.14
CA ALA A 22 -20.24 -4.28 7.47
C ALA A 22 -20.97 -5.23 8.44
N ASN A 23 -21.99 -4.71 9.13
CA ASN A 23 -22.99 -5.49 9.87
C ASN A 23 -22.46 -6.45 10.95
N ASN A 24 -21.31 -6.15 11.55
CA ASN A 24 -20.70 -6.99 12.61
C ASN A 24 -20.68 -6.33 14.01
N SER A 25 -21.29 -5.15 14.17
CA SER A 25 -21.32 -4.36 15.40
C SER A 25 -19.93 -3.93 15.92
N ILE A 26 -18.90 -3.94 15.08
CA ILE A 26 -17.52 -3.55 15.43
C ILE A 26 -17.10 -2.37 14.55
N CYS A 27 -16.77 -1.24 15.18
CA CYS A 27 -16.25 -0.05 14.50
C CYS A 27 -17.20 0.48 13.38
N SER A 28 -16.65 1.23 12.42
CA SER A 28 -17.34 1.69 11.21
C SER A 28 -17.17 0.73 10.02
N VAL A 29 -17.83 1.03 8.90
CA VAL A 29 -17.80 0.25 7.66
C VAL A 29 -16.84 0.88 6.64
N GLY A 30 -16.13 0.03 5.87
CA GLY A 30 -15.25 0.48 4.78
C GLY A 30 -16.01 0.81 3.50
N VAL A 31 -15.38 1.58 2.61
CA VAL A 31 -15.98 2.00 1.32
C VAL A 31 -16.35 0.79 0.43
N ALA A 32 -15.53 -0.24 0.43
CA ALA A 32 -15.71 -1.50 -0.26
C ALA A 32 -15.63 -2.66 0.76
N TYR A 33 -16.60 -2.73 1.66
CA TYR A 33 -16.63 -3.67 2.79
C TYR A 33 -16.62 -5.16 2.41
N ASP A 34 -16.93 -5.50 1.15
CA ASP A 34 -16.85 -6.87 0.61
C ASP A 34 -15.53 -7.16 -0.14
N ALA A 35 -14.62 -6.18 -0.25
CA ALA A 35 -13.33 -6.37 -0.91
C ALA A 35 -12.34 -7.14 -0.03
N LEU A 36 -11.41 -7.85 -0.67
CA LEU A 36 -10.30 -8.52 0.02
C LEU A 36 -9.15 -7.54 0.26
N VAL A 37 -8.57 -7.58 1.45
CA VAL A 37 -7.40 -6.76 1.81
C VAL A 37 -6.17 -7.64 1.99
N TRP A 38 -5.09 -7.27 1.30
CA TRP A 38 -3.78 -7.88 1.44
C TRP A 38 -2.79 -6.91 2.08
N TRP A 39 -1.86 -7.45 2.87
CA TRP A 39 -0.83 -6.68 3.54
C TRP A 39 0.54 -6.89 2.88
N CYS A 40 1.21 -5.79 2.51
CA CYS A 40 2.61 -5.80 2.12
C CYS A 40 3.44 -5.10 3.20
N ALA A 41 4.27 -5.86 3.92
CA ALA A 41 5.13 -5.33 4.96
C ALA A 41 6.36 -4.61 4.35
N ASN A 42 6.24 -3.32 4.05
CA ASN A 42 7.38 -2.48 3.67
C ASN A 42 7.72 -1.41 4.73
N ALA A 43 7.16 -1.55 5.94
CA ALA A 43 7.34 -0.62 7.06
C ALA A 43 8.44 -1.11 8.02
N GLY A 44 9.69 -1.12 7.54
CA GLY A 44 10.88 -1.27 8.37
C GLY A 44 11.77 -0.05 8.21
N ARG A 45 12.49 0.35 9.27
CA ARG A 45 13.34 1.56 9.38
C ARG A 45 14.41 1.76 8.28
N ARG A 46 14.49 0.85 7.30
CA ARG A 46 15.27 0.98 6.07
C ARG A 46 14.40 0.59 4.89
N ARG A 47 14.03 1.59 4.10
CA ARG A 47 13.33 1.39 2.84
C ARG A 47 14.39 1.20 1.77
N ASP A 48 14.47 -0.03 1.29
CA ASP A 48 15.39 -0.44 0.22
C ASP A 48 14.66 -0.25 -1.12
N ARG A 49 15.35 0.28 -2.14
CA ARG A 49 14.83 0.40 -3.51
C ARG A 49 14.29 -0.93 -4.06
N ARG A 50 14.86 -2.06 -3.64
CA ARG A 50 14.40 -3.41 -3.97
C ARG A 50 13.11 -3.76 -3.23
N SER A 51 13.00 -3.44 -1.93
CA SER A 51 11.77 -3.72 -1.17
C SER A 51 10.61 -2.86 -1.68
N GLU A 52 10.87 -1.64 -2.13
CA GLU A 52 9.93 -0.78 -2.84
C GLU A 52 9.40 -1.45 -4.12
N ALA A 53 10.29 -1.87 -5.01
CA ALA A 53 9.91 -2.53 -6.26
C ALA A 53 9.14 -3.84 -6.02
N GLN A 54 9.59 -4.67 -5.07
CA GLN A 54 8.90 -5.91 -4.69
C GLN A 54 7.51 -5.68 -4.12
N SER A 55 7.31 -4.58 -3.38
CA SER A 55 6.00 -4.24 -2.83
C SER A 55 5.02 -3.84 -3.94
N LEU A 56 5.51 -3.13 -4.95
CA LEU A 56 4.72 -2.67 -6.10
C LEU A 56 4.42 -3.79 -7.11
N SER A 57 5.21 -4.88 -7.10
CA SER A 57 5.01 -6.04 -7.98
C SER A 57 4.46 -7.27 -7.25
N LEU A 58 3.88 -7.09 -6.06
CA LEU A 58 3.34 -8.19 -5.27
C LEU A 58 2.05 -8.74 -5.90
N ASN A 59 2.11 -9.91 -6.52
CA ASN A 59 0.93 -10.63 -7.05
C ASN A 59 0.02 -9.76 -7.95
N PRO A 60 0.54 -9.19 -9.06
CA PRO A 60 -0.24 -8.35 -9.97
C PRO A 60 -1.36 -9.09 -10.69
N GLU A 61 -1.38 -10.43 -10.66
CA GLU A 61 -2.48 -11.24 -11.19
C GLU A 61 -3.65 -11.44 -10.19
N HIS A 62 -3.48 -11.00 -8.93
CA HIS A 62 -4.51 -11.13 -7.90
C HIS A 62 -4.86 -9.80 -7.22
N ILE A 63 -3.95 -8.83 -7.20
CA ILE A 63 -4.15 -7.53 -6.58
C ILE A 63 -4.54 -6.51 -7.65
N ASP A 64 -5.77 -6.01 -7.56
CA ASP A 64 -6.29 -5.00 -8.48
C ASP A 64 -5.85 -3.58 -8.13
N ILE A 65 -5.75 -3.28 -6.84
CA ILE A 65 -5.47 -1.92 -6.33
C ILE A 65 -4.39 -1.99 -5.26
N TYR A 66 -3.34 -1.17 -5.44
CA TYR A 66 -2.29 -0.96 -4.45
C TYR A 66 -2.49 0.40 -3.80
N SER A 67 -2.62 0.43 -2.47
CA SER A 67 -2.70 1.68 -1.69
C SER A 67 -1.41 1.88 -0.89
N ALA A 68 -0.66 2.92 -1.25
CA ALA A 68 0.64 3.24 -0.67
C ALA A 68 0.66 4.69 -0.21
N SER A 69 0.83 4.90 1.10
CA SER A 69 0.83 6.21 1.75
C SER A 69 2.22 6.54 2.30
N TRP A 70 3.23 6.34 1.46
CA TRP A 70 4.63 6.47 1.83
C TRP A 70 5.38 7.19 0.72
N GLY A 71 6.49 7.85 1.04
CA GLY A 71 7.23 8.67 0.09
C GLY A 71 8.51 9.24 0.70
N PRO A 72 9.15 10.22 0.03
CA PRO A 72 10.21 11.04 0.61
C PRO A 72 9.74 11.81 1.85
N ASP A 73 10.67 12.44 2.57
CA ASP A 73 10.33 13.26 3.74
C ASP A 73 9.52 14.51 3.34
N ASP A 74 8.38 14.74 4.00
CA ASP A 74 7.49 15.89 3.77
C ASP A 74 8.01 17.18 4.46
N ASP A 75 9.29 17.53 4.27
CA ASP A 75 9.95 18.66 4.95
C ASP A 75 10.02 19.95 4.12
N GLY A 76 9.48 19.91 2.89
CA GLY A 76 9.51 21.02 1.92
C GLY A 76 10.90 21.31 1.34
N LYS A 77 11.89 20.43 1.57
CA LYS A 77 13.27 20.56 1.10
C LYS A 77 13.74 19.33 0.32
N THR A 78 13.16 18.18 0.61
CA THR A 78 13.50 16.92 -0.03
C THR A 78 12.82 16.80 -1.39
N VAL A 79 13.62 16.51 -2.41
CA VAL A 79 13.14 16.18 -3.76
C VAL A 79 13.73 14.82 -4.12
N ASP A 80 12.91 13.78 -4.03
CA ASP A 80 13.29 12.41 -4.38
C ASP A 80 12.10 11.70 -5.05
N GLY A 81 12.36 10.58 -5.71
CA GLY A 81 11.37 9.82 -6.47
C GLY A 81 11.71 8.34 -6.59
N PRO A 82 10.87 7.56 -7.30
CA PRO A 82 11.08 6.13 -7.41
C PRO A 82 12.42 5.83 -8.10
N GLY A 83 13.21 4.95 -7.48
CA GLY A 83 14.43 4.45 -8.11
C GLY A 83 14.15 3.66 -9.41
N PRO A 84 15.18 3.26 -10.16
CA PRO A 84 15.00 2.55 -11.44
C PRO A 84 14.16 1.27 -11.33
N LEU A 85 14.30 0.51 -10.24
CA LEU A 85 13.54 -0.72 -10.01
C LEU A 85 12.05 -0.45 -9.74
N ALA A 86 11.75 0.51 -8.85
CA ALA A 86 10.38 0.91 -8.56
C ALA A 86 9.70 1.53 -9.79
N SER A 87 10.43 2.33 -10.56
CA SER A 87 9.97 2.89 -11.84
C SER A 87 9.62 1.79 -12.85
N THR A 88 10.42 0.73 -12.93
CA THR A 88 10.09 -0.44 -13.77
C THR A 88 8.87 -1.18 -13.25
N ALA A 89 8.76 -1.40 -11.93
CA ALA A 89 7.59 -2.05 -11.33
C ALA A 89 6.29 -1.29 -11.64
N PHE A 90 6.30 0.05 -11.58
CA PHE A 90 5.16 0.87 -12.02
C PHE A 90 4.81 0.63 -13.49
N LYS A 91 5.81 0.64 -14.39
CA LYS A 91 5.59 0.41 -15.82
C LYS A 91 5.03 -0.99 -16.09
N GLU A 92 5.52 -2.00 -15.40
CA GLU A 92 5.03 -3.37 -15.57
C GLU A 92 3.60 -3.53 -15.03
N GLY A 93 3.29 -2.93 -13.87
CA GLY A 93 1.96 -2.97 -13.27
C GLY A 93 0.87 -2.35 -14.15
N ILE A 94 1.18 -1.26 -14.87
CA ILE A 94 0.20 -0.65 -15.80
C ILE A 94 0.08 -1.41 -17.13
N LEU A 95 1.15 -2.08 -17.57
CA LEU A 95 1.18 -2.77 -18.86
C LEU A 95 0.62 -4.19 -18.79
N LYS A 96 0.65 -4.81 -17.60
CA LYS A 96 0.15 -6.17 -17.35
C LYS A 96 -0.93 -6.12 -16.27
N PRO A 97 -2.11 -5.54 -16.56
CA PRO A 97 -3.19 -5.50 -15.59
C PRO A 97 -3.66 -6.92 -15.25
N THR A 98 -4.14 -7.08 -14.02
CA THR A 98 -4.86 -8.25 -13.54
C THR A 98 -5.93 -8.65 -14.55
N ALA A 99 -5.88 -9.90 -15.03
CA ALA A 99 -6.93 -10.41 -15.90
C ALA A 99 -8.20 -10.60 -15.04
N ILE A 100 -9.22 -9.76 -15.25
CA ILE A 100 -10.52 -9.93 -14.59
C ILE A 100 -11.15 -11.21 -15.15
N PRO A 101 -11.33 -12.28 -14.33
CA PRO A 101 -12.15 -13.41 -14.76
C PRO A 101 -13.59 -12.92 -14.88
N GLY A 102 -14.16 -13.04 -16.09
CA GLY A 102 -15.55 -12.70 -16.38
C GLY A 102 -16.56 -13.69 -15.82
#